data_AF-A0A2T2SYL7-F1
#
_entry.id   AF-A0A2T2SYL7-F1
#
_cell.length_a   1.000
_cell.length_b   1.000
_cell.length_c   1.000
_cell.angle_alpha   90.00
_cell.angle_beta   90.00
_cell.angle_gamma   90.00
#
_symmetry.space_group_name_H-M   'P 1'
#
loop_
_entity.id
_entity.type
_entity.pdbx_description
1 polymer ?
#
loop_
_entity_poly.entity_id
_entity_poly.type
_entity_poly.pdbx_seq_one_letter_code
_entity_poly.pdbx_strand_id
1 'polypeptide(L)'
;MSKPTPDEQPDSAAVLESMTLLATLSTAATVRESVAERRAGYDPSAQEPAGRAAARLRTAGRTLMDVLMQLALSRVPLAQGEEDQLSHAVRHFDVLLKLRRAERLTQTMHQHLLSLYPDVSEELVEEARTTHDAIDRFLDTALANTEGPRLSDVLERGVSFVVWTRHEGSIGGGEASSNEQA
;
A
#
# COMPACT_ATOMS: atom_id res chain seq x y z
N MET A 1 21.17 40.33 33.13
CA MET A 1 20.75 40.35 31.71
C MET A 1 20.86 38.94 31.15
N SER A 2 20.06 38.64 30.12
CA SER A 2 19.88 37.36 29.40
C SER A 2 18.73 36.49 29.89
N LYS A 3 17.56 36.72 29.25
CA LYS A 3 16.40 35.83 29.23
C LYS A 3 16.75 34.57 28.42
N PRO A 4 16.21 33.39 28.76
CA PRO A 4 16.29 32.23 27.88
C PRO A 4 15.48 32.51 26.60
N THR A 5 16.07 32.18 25.45
CA THR A 5 15.40 32.10 24.14
C THR A 5 14.26 31.08 24.21
N PRO A 6 13.06 31.37 23.70
CA PRO A 6 12.00 30.38 23.67
C PRO A 6 12.42 29.25 22.74
N ASP A 7 12.14 28.02 23.16
CA ASP A 7 12.12 26.85 22.28
C ASP A 7 11.39 27.21 20.99
N GLU A 8 12.09 27.15 19.85
CA GLU A 8 11.46 27.14 18.52
C GLU A 8 10.76 25.80 18.33
N GLN A 9 9.60 25.63 18.98
CA GLN A 9 8.65 24.61 18.54
C GLN A 9 8.20 24.96 17.11
N PRO A 10 8.19 24.00 16.17
CA PRO A 10 7.73 24.26 14.82
C PRO A 10 6.28 24.75 14.84
N ASP A 11 5.95 25.73 14.00
CA ASP A 11 4.59 26.24 13.89
C ASP A 11 3.66 25.13 13.43
N SER A 12 2.79 24.66 14.34
CA SER A 12 1.81 23.61 14.10
C SER A 12 0.97 23.87 12.86
N ALA A 13 0.68 25.14 12.54
CA ALA A 13 -0.08 25.50 11.33
C ALA A 13 0.68 25.14 10.04
N ALA A 14 1.99 25.43 9.99
CA ALA A 14 2.83 25.09 8.84
C ALA A 14 3.00 23.57 8.66
N VAL A 15 3.05 22.82 9.77
CA VAL A 15 3.10 21.34 9.73
C VAL A 15 1.79 20.76 9.20
N LEU A 16 0.65 21.24 9.68
CA LEU A 16 -0.67 20.80 9.20
C LEU A 16 -0.92 21.19 7.73
N GLU A 17 -0.46 22.37 7.31
CA GLU A 17 -0.47 22.79 5.91
C GLU A 17 0.36 21.83 5.05
N SER A 18 1.58 21.50 5.50
CA SER A 18 2.46 20.55 4.81
C SER A 18 1.83 19.15 4.72
N MET A 19 1.17 18.66 5.77
CA MET A 19 0.44 17.39 5.75
C MET A 19 -0.70 17.41 4.72
N THR A 20 -1.45 18.51 4.67
CA THR A 20 -2.53 18.68 3.69
C THR A 20 -2.00 18.71 2.26
N LEU A 21 -0.89 19.42 2.02
CA LEU A 21 -0.20 19.44 0.73
C LEU A 21 0.30 18.04 0.33
N LEU A 22 0.88 17.28 1.26
CA LEU A 22 1.32 15.90 0.99
C LEU A 22 0.15 14.97 0.64
N ALA A 23 -0.97 15.06 1.35
CA ALA A 23 -2.17 14.27 1.04
C ALA A 23 -2.73 14.60 -0.34
N THR A 24 -2.84 15.89 -0.67
CA THR A 24 -3.37 16.36 -1.96
C THR A 24 -2.43 15.99 -3.11
N LEU A 25 -1.12 16.16 -2.96
CA LEU A 25 -0.14 15.74 -3.96
C LEU A 25 -0.11 14.22 -4.15
N SER A 26 -0.25 13.43 -3.08
CA SER A 26 -0.35 11.96 -3.18
C SER A 26 -1.59 11.54 -3.97
N THR A 27 -2.72 12.20 -3.74
CA THR A 27 -3.96 11.95 -4.48
C THR A 27 -3.83 12.39 -5.94
N ALA A 28 -3.27 13.57 -6.20
CA ALA A 28 -3.05 14.10 -7.54
C ALA A 28 -2.10 13.20 -8.36
N ALA A 29 -1.04 12.66 -7.76
CA ALA A 29 -0.14 11.71 -8.41
C ALA A 29 -0.88 10.47 -8.91
N THR A 30 -1.81 9.94 -8.09
CA THR A 30 -2.65 8.79 -8.43
C THR A 30 -3.56 9.09 -9.62
N VAL A 31 -4.24 10.26 -9.61
CA VAL A 31 -5.10 10.69 -10.72
C VAL A 31 -4.28 10.88 -12.00
N ARG A 32 -3.09 11.48 -11.89
CA ARG A 32 -2.19 11.70 -13.03
C ARG A 32 -1.79 10.37 -13.70
N GLU A 33 -1.48 9.35 -12.92
CA GLU A 33 -1.13 8.02 -13.42
C GLU A 33 -2.31 7.39 -14.18
N SER A 34 -3.51 7.38 -13.59
CA SER A 34 -4.72 6.87 -14.25
C SER A 34 -5.02 7.61 -15.57
N VAL A 35 -4.85 8.93 -15.61
CA VAL A 35 -5.04 9.73 -16.83
C VAL A 35 -3.97 9.41 -17.88
N ALA A 36 -2.72 9.21 -17.47
CA ALA A 36 -1.64 8.86 -18.39
C ALA A 36 -1.88 7.49 -19.05
N GLU A 37 -2.39 6.51 -18.29
CA GLU A 37 -2.77 5.20 -18.83
C GLU A 37 -3.87 5.30 -19.87
N ARG A 38 -4.94 6.06 -19.58
CA ARG A 38 -6.03 6.31 -20.54
C ARG A 38 -5.55 7.03 -21.80
N ARG A 39 -4.65 8.00 -21.65
CA ARG A 39 -4.04 8.71 -22.80
C ARG A 39 -3.17 7.80 -23.66
N ALA A 40 -2.57 6.78 -23.07
CA ALA A 40 -1.84 5.75 -23.79
C ALA A 40 -2.76 4.68 -24.42
N GLY A 41 -4.09 4.86 -24.36
CA GLY A 41 -5.08 3.95 -24.92
C GLY A 41 -5.37 2.73 -24.04
N TYR A 42 -4.93 2.74 -22.79
CA TYR A 42 -5.18 1.66 -21.84
C TYR A 42 -6.36 1.99 -20.93
N ASP A 43 -7.27 1.04 -20.75
CA ASP A 43 -8.27 1.10 -19.71
C ASP A 43 -7.75 0.35 -18.47
N PRO A 44 -7.50 1.03 -17.34
CA PRO A 44 -7.05 0.38 -16.10
C PRO A 44 -8.03 -0.68 -15.55
N SER A 45 -9.28 -0.65 -16.04
CA SER A 45 -10.34 -1.60 -15.64
C SER A 45 -10.54 -2.76 -16.63
N ALA A 46 -9.87 -2.72 -17.80
CA ALA A 46 -9.93 -3.81 -18.77
C ALA A 46 -8.94 -4.93 -18.42
N GLN A 47 -9.25 -6.15 -18.86
CA GLN A 47 -8.31 -7.26 -18.75
C GLN A 47 -7.05 -6.95 -19.56
N GLU A 48 -5.90 -7.02 -18.88
CA GLU A 48 -4.60 -6.81 -19.50
C GLU A 48 -4.04 -8.12 -20.08
N PRO A 49 -3.18 -8.06 -21.12
CA PRO A 49 -2.45 -9.22 -21.58
C PRO A 49 -1.63 -9.87 -20.44
N ALA A 50 -1.67 -11.20 -20.33
CA ALA A 50 -1.13 -11.95 -19.20
C ALA A 50 0.32 -11.60 -18.84
N GLY A 51 1.22 -11.48 -19.82
CA GLY A 51 2.63 -11.12 -19.56
C GLY A 51 2.79 -9.72 -18.92
N ARG A 52 1.91 -8.77 -19.26
CA ARG A 52 1.90 -7.43 -18.69
C ARG A 52 1.27 -7.43 -17.30
N ALA A 53 0.14 -8.13 -17.13
CA ALA A 53 -0.51 -8.31 -15.83
C ALA A 53 0.45 -8.94 -14.81
N ALA A 54 1.19 -9.99 -15.20
CA ALA A 54 2.21 -10.63 -14.36
C ALA A 54 3.37 -9.68 -14.01
N ALA A 55 3.85 -8.86 -14.95
CA ALA A 55 4.90 -7.88 -14.67
C ALA A 55 4.44 -6.78 -13.70
N ARG A 56 3.21 -6.27 -13.88
CA ARG A 56 2.60 -5.29 -12.99
C ARG A 56 2.32 -5.87 -11.61
N LEU A 57 1.78 -7.10 -11.53
CA LEU A 57 1.57 -7.83 -10.28
C LEU A 57 2.86 -7.97 -9.47
N ARG A 58 3.98 -8.35 -10.12
CA ARG A 58 5.30 -8.44 -9.45
C ARG A 58 5.79 -7.09 -8.94
N THR A 59 5.59 -6.02 -9.71
CA THR A 59 6.01 -4.66 -9.34
C THR A 59 5.18 -4.13 -8.18
N ALA A 60 3.86 -4.31 -8.24
CA ALA A 60 2.92 -3.95 -7.18
C ALA A 60 3.22 -4.75 -5.90
N GLY A 61 3.44 -6.06 -6.00
CA GLY A 61 3.79 -6.92 -4.86
C GLY A 61 5.13 -6.56 -4.22
N ARG A 62 6.15 -6.15 -4.98
CA ARG A 62 7.40 -5.61 -4.40
C ARG A 62 7.13 -4.33 -3.63
N THR A 63 6.44 -3.38 -4.27
CA THR A 63 6.11 -2.09 -3.66
C THR A 63 5.24 -2.25 -2.40
N LEU A 64 4.29 -3.19 -2.41
CA LEU A 64 3.44 -3.48 -1.26
C LEU A 64 4.27 -4.04 -0.10
N MET A 65 5.18 -4.99 -0.35
CA MET A 65 6.10 -5.47 0.69
C MET A 65 6.92 -4.35 1.30
N ASP A 66 7.48 -3.46 0.48
CA ASP A 66 8.30 -2.35 0.96
C ASP A 66 7.49 -1.42 1.89
N VAL A 67 6.26 -1.10 1.51
CA VAL A 67 5.34 -0.27 2.32
C VAL A 67 4.98 -0.98 3.64
N LEU A 68 4.65 -2.27 3.59
CA LEU A 68 4.32 -3.06 4.79
C LEU A 68 5.51 -3.17 5.75
N MET A 69 6.73 -3.36 5.22
CA MET A 69 7.94 -3.38 6.03
C MET A 69 8.25 -2.01 6.65
N GLN A 70 8.06 -0.91 5.92
CA GLN A 70 8.17 0.43 6.47
C GLN A 70 7.17 0.68 7.61
N LEU A 71 5.94 0.19 7.47
CA LEU A 71 4.91 0.24 8.51
C LEU A 71 5.26 -0.63 9.72
N ALA A 72 5.88 -1.79 9.52
CA ALA A 72 6.32 -2.65 10.62
C ALA A 72 7.48 -2.00 11.40
N LEU A 73 8.45 -1.42 10.69
CA LEU A 73 9.63 -0.79 11.29
C LEU A 73 9.32 0.55 11.98
N SER A 74 8.31 1.29 11.52
CA SER A 74 7.91 2.55 12.17
C SER A 74 7.29 2.38 13.56
N ARG A 75 7.03 1.13 13.99
CA ARG A 75 6.45 0.80 15.31
C ARG A 75 7.49 0.65 16.42
N VAL A 76 8.79 0.79 16.13
CA VAL A 76 9.83 0.80 17.18
C VAL A 76 9.62 2.04 18.05
N PRO A 77 9.26 1.90 19.34
CA PRO A 77 9.05 3.03 20.23
C PRO A 77 10.39 3.77 20.37
N LEU A 78 10.43 5.02 19.91
CA LEU A 78 11.52 5.91 20.31
C LEU A 78 11.34 6.14 21.82
N ALA A 79 12.41 5.95 22.58
CA ALA A 79 12.37 5.97 24.04
C ALA A 79 11.59 7.18 24.56
N GLN A 80 10.73 6.91 25.55
CA GLN A 80 9.75 7.79 26.18
C GLN A 80 10.39 9.07 26.75
N GLY A 81 10.66 10.06 25.90
CA GLY A 81 10.50 11.47 26.26
C GLY A 81 9.07 11.88 25.93
N GLU A 82 8.51 12.87 26.61
CA GLU A 82 7.19 13.45 26.28
C GLU A 82 7.11 13.73 24.77
N GLU A 83 6.53 12.81 24.00
CA GLU A 83 6.35 13.01 22.57
C GLU A 83 5.29 14.09 22.41
N ASP A 84 5.70 15.23 21.84
CA ASP A 84 4.79 16.33 21.57
C ASP A 84 3.60 15.85 20.74
N GLN A 85 2.42 16.40 21.03
CA GLN A 85 1.16 16.05 20.36
C GLN A 85 1.27 16.19 18.83
N LEU A 86 2.05 17.16 18.36
CA LEU A 86 2.33 17.36 16.95
C LEU A 86 3.16 16.22 16.34
N SER A 87 4.18 15.74 17.05
CA SER A 87 5.02 14.62 16.60
C SER A 87 4.21 13.33 16.51
N HIS A 88 3.35 13.08 17.50
CA HIS A 88 2.40 11.98 17.46
C HIS A 88 1.44 12.09 16.27
N ALA A 89 0.88 13.29 16.01
CA ALA A 89 -0.05 13.51 14.89
C ALA A 89 0.62 13.29 13.52
N VAL A 90 1.86 13.76 13.33
CA VAL A 90 2.63 13.54 12.09
C VAL A 90 2.90 12.06 11.89
N ARG A 91 3.31 11.33 12.93
CA ARG A 91 3.56 9.89 12.86
C ARG A 91 2.28 9.11 12.54
N HIS A 92 1.18 9.47 13.18
CA HIS A 92 -0.13 8.90 12.91
C HIS A 92 -0.55 9.13 11.45
N PHE A 93 -0.37 10.34 10.93
CA PHE A 93 -0.68 10.67 9.55
C PHE A 93 0.20 9.93 8.52
N ASP A 94 1.50 9.78 8.77
CA ASP A 94 2.39 8.98 7.91
C ASP A 94 1.94 7.51 7.85
N VAL A 95 1.52 6.93 8.98
CA VAL A 95 0.94 5.58 9.03
C VAL A 95 -0.33 5.49 8.17
N LEU A 96 -1.24 6.46 8.28
CA LEU A 96 -2.46 6.49 7.45
C LEU A 96 -2.16 6.62 5.96
N LEU A 97 -1.20 7.48 5.57
CA LEU A 97 -0.78 7.62 4.17
C LEU A 97 -0.20 6.32 3.61
N LYS A 98 0.64 5.63 4.38
CA LYS A 98 1.21 4.34 3.99
C LYS A 98 0.14 3.25 3.88
N LEU A 99 -0.84 3.21 4.78
CA LEU A 99 -1.96 2.27 4.71
C LEU A 99 -2.87 2.54 3.51
N ARG A 100 -3.21 3.81 3.22
CA ARG A 100 -3.90 4.20 1.99
C ARG A 100 -3.15 3.77 0.73
N ARG A 101 -1.81 3.84 0.75
CA ARG A 101 -1.00 3.33 -0.34
C ARG A 101 -1.06 1.80 -0.46
N ALA A 102 -1.02 1.08 0.66
CA ALA A 102 -1.13 -0.38 0.70
C ALA A 102 -2.50 -0.87 0.21
N GLU A 103 -3.58 -0.20 0.61
CA GLU A 103 -4.97 -0.43 0.14
C GLU A 103 -5.02 -0.40 -1.39
N ARG A 104 -4.55 0.70 -2.00
CA ARG A 104 -4.51 0.88 -3.45
C ARG A 104 -3.67 -0.18 -4.17
N LEU A 105 -2.49 -0.49 -3.64
CA LEU A 105 -1.62 -1.53 -4.21
C LEU A 105 -2.31 -2.90 -4.19
N THR A 106 -3.01 -3.22 -3.10
CA THR A 106 -3.75 -4.49 -2.97
C THR A 106 -4.90 -4.55 -3.96
N GLN A 107 -5.63 -3.45 -4.16
CA GLN A 107 -6.68 -3.36 -5.18
C GLN A 107 -6.12 -3.54 -6.60
N THR A 108 -5.00 -2.89 -6.92
CA THR A 108 -4.31 -3.08 -8.21
C THR A 108 -3.86 -4.53 -8.42
N MET A 109 -3.32 -5.16 -7.38
CA MET A 109 -2.95 -6.58 -7.44
C MET A 109 -4.16 -7.47 -7.69
N HIS A 110 -5.30 -7.23 -7.03
CA HIS A 110 -6.54 -7.97 -7.27
C HIS A 110 -7.00 -7.85 -8.74
N GLN A 111 -6.99 -6.65 -9.32
CA GLN A 111 -7.32 -6.45 -10.73
C GLN A 111 -6.40 -7.22 -11.69
N HIS A 112 -5.10 -7.25 -11.39
CA HIS A 112 -4.15 -8.00 -12.20
C HIS A 112 -4.29 -9.51 -12.04
N LEU A 113 -4.65 -10.00 -10.85
CA LEU A 113 -4.98 -11.41 -10.63
C LEU A 113 -6.21 -11.83 -11.45
N LEU A 114 -7.25 -10.99 -11.51
CA LEU A 114 -8.43 -11.24 -12.36
C LEU A 114 -8.08 -11.30 -13.86
N SER A 115 -7.05 -10.58 -14.31
CA SER A 115 -6.56 -10.66 -15.69
C SER A 115 -5.76 -11.94 -15.98
N LEU A 116 -5.26 -12.59 -14.93
CA LEU A 116 -4.51 -13.85 -15.01
C LEU A 116 -5.39 -15.08 -14.78
N TYR A 117 -6.65 -14.91 -14.36
CA TYR A 117 -7.57 -16.02 -14.20
C TYR A 117 -7.84 -16.70 -15.56
N PRO A 118 -7.84 -18.04 -15.67
CA PRO A 118 -7.76 -19.04 -14.59
C PRO A 118 -6.35 -19.57 -14.27
N ASP A 119 -5.29 -18.95 -14.78
CA ASP A 119 -3.89 -19.37 -14.54
C ASP A 119 -3.41 -19.10 -13.11
N VAL A 120 -4.22 -18.41 -12.30
CA VAL A 120 -4.06 -18.22 -10.85
C VAL A 120 -5.27 -18.77 -10.11
N SER A 121 -5.04 -19.26 -8.89
CA SER A 121 -6.06 -19.83 -8.02
C SER A 121 -7.11 -18.78 -7.62
N GLU A 122 -8.36 -19.23 -7.53
CA GLU A 122 -9.48 -18.43 -7.00
C GLU A 122 -9.20 -17.99 -5.55
N GLU A 123 -8.53 -18.84 -4.78
CA GLU A 123 -8.14 -18.60 -3.39
C GLU A 123 -7.20 -17.39 -3.28
N LEU A 124 -6.23 -17.25 -4.19
CA LEU A 124 -5.35 -16.07 -4.23
C LEU A 124 -6.10 -14.79 -4.62
N VAL A 125 -7.08 -14.89 -5.53
CA VAL A 125 -7.94 -13.76 -5.93
C VAL A 125 -8.77 -13.27 -4.74
N GLU A 126 -9.35 -14.20 -3.98
CA GLU A 126 -10.14 -13.89 -2.78
C GLU A 126 -9.28 -13.39 -1.61
N GLU A 127 -8.04 -13.87 -1.47
CA GLU A 127 -7.10 -13.36 -0.47
C GLU A 127 -6.75 -11.90 -0.77
N ALA A 128 -6.60 -11.52 -2.05
CA ALA A 128 -6.38 -10.13 -2.43
C ALA A 128 -7.57 -9.24 -2.02
N ARG A 129 -8.80 -9.69 -2.27
CA ARG A 129 -10.03 -8.98 -1.88
C ARG A 129 -10.14 -8.86 -0.35
N THR A 130 -9.89 -9.96 0.37
CA THR A 130 -9.96 -9.99 1.83
C THR A 130 -8.87 -9.12 2.48
N THR A 131 -7.68 -9.07 1.90
CA THR A 131 -6.59 -8.19 2.34
C THR A 131 -6.94 -6.72 2.13
N HIS A 132 -7.50 -6.37 0.97
CA HIS A 132 -8.02 -5.03 0.70
C HIS A 132 -9.05 -4.62 1.76
N ASP A 133 -10.07 -5.46 1.99
CA ASP A 133 -11.15 -5.18 2.93
C ASP A 133 -10.66 -5.11 4.40
N ALA A 134 -9.55 -5.79 4.72
CA ALA A 134 -8.93 -5.67 6.04
C ALA A 134 -8.24 -4.31 6.23
N ILE A 135 -7.55 -3.82 5.20
CA ILE A 135 -6.90 -2.50 5.23
C ILE A 135 -7.95 -1.38 5.26
N ASP A 136 -9.00 -1.47 4.44
CA ASP A 136 -10.08 -0.48 4.38
C ASP A 136 -10.81 -0.36 5.72
N ARG A 137 -11.21 -1.49 6.32
CA ARG A 137 -11.81 -1.50 7.68
C ARG A 137 -10.88 -0.92 8.75
N PHE A 138 -9.57 -1.16 8.65
CA PHE A 138 -8.62 -0.55 9.57
C PHE A 138 -8.60 0.98 9.42
N LEU A 139 -8.59 1.49 8.19
CA LEU A 139 -8.62 2.93 7.92
C LEU A 139 -9.90 3.60 8.43
N ASP A 140 -11.05 2.98 8.21
CA ASP A 140 -12.34 3.49 8.69
C ASP A 140 -12.40 3.56 10.23
N THR A 141 -11.93 2.51 10.91
CA THR A 141 -11.90 2.47 12.38
C THR A 141 -10.87 3.42 12.99
N ALA A 142 -9.69 3.55 12.37
CA ALA A 142 -8.66 4.50 12.79
C ALA A 142 -9.14 5.96 12.69
N LEU A 143 -9.94 6.30 11.68
CA LEU A 143 -10.55 7.63 11.53
C LEU A 143 -11.72 7.85 12.50
N ALA A 144 -12.51 6.80 12.77
CA ALA A 144 -13.66 6.88 13.66
C ALA A 144 -13.31 6.79 15.16
N ASN A 145 -12.05 6.56 15.52
CA ASN A 145 -11.60 6.27 16.89
C ASN A 145 -12.39 5.13 17.55
N THR A 146 -12.78 4.12 16.75
CA THR A 146 -13.53 2.95 17.21
C THR A 146 -12.61 1.75 17.40
N GLU A 147 -13.05 0.77 18.20
CA GLU A 147 -12.32 -0.47 18.40
C GLU A 147 -12.32 -1.27 17.09
N GLY A 148 -11.16 -1.36 16.45
CA GLY A 148 -10.97 -1.96 15.12
C GLY A 148 -9.96 -3.10 15.10
N PRO A 149 -9.71 -3.70 13.92
CA PRO A 149 -8.66 -4.70 13.76
C PRO A 149 -7.30 -4.13 14.18
N ARG A 150 -6.42 -4.96 14.73
CA ARG A 150 -5.08 -4.48 15.09
C ARG A 150 -4.26 -4.33 13.82
N LEU A 151 -3.47 -3.25 13.75
CA LEU A 151 -2.54 -3.04 12.65
C LEU A 151 -1.54 -4.22 12.49
N SER A 152 -1.21 -4.95 13.56
CA SER A 152 -0.39 -6.18 13.46
C SER A 152 -1.01 -7.21 12.51
N ASP A 153 -2.32 -7.41 12.63
CA ASP A 153 -3.06 -8.45 11.93
C ASP A 153 -3.21 -8.08 10.44
N VAL A 154 -3.40 -6.78 10.18
CA VAL A 154 -3.41 -6.22 8.82
C VAL A 154 -2.04 -6.39 8.14
N LEU A 155 -0.96 -6.11 8.86
CA LEU A 155 0.40 -6.27 8.33
C LEU A 155 0.74 -7.75 8.07
N GLU A 156 0.41 -8.64 9.00
CA GLU A 156 0.64 -10.08 8.86
C GLU A 156 -0.10 -10.65 7.64
N ARG A 157 -1.39 -10.29 7.48
CA ARG A 157 -2.17 -10.69 6.30
C ARG A 157 -1.57 -10.12 5.02
N GLY A 158 -1.25 -8.83 4.97
CA GLY A 158 -0.66 -8.21 3.79
C GLY A 158 0.68 -8.83 3.37
N VAL A 159 1.55 -9.15 4.34
CA VAL A 159 2.83 -9.83 4.09
C VAL A 159 2.58 -11.24 3.55
N SER A 160 1.67 -11.98 4.17
CA SER A 160 1.30 -13.34 3.74
C SER A 160 0.77 -13.36 2.31
N PHE A 161 -0.13 -12.42 1.98
CA PHE A 161 -0.68 -12.24 0.63
C PHE A 161 0.42 -11.99 -0.43
N VAL A 162 1.35 -11.08 -0.15
CA VAL A 162 2.45 -10.79 -1.09
C VAL A 162 3.38 -12.00 -1.26
N VAL A 163 3.67 -12.72 -0.18
CA VAL A 163 4.49 -13.93 -0.24
C VAL A 163 3.81 -15.01 -1.09
N TRP A 164 2.52 -15.25 -0.88
CA TRP A 164 1.74 -16.19 -1.69
C TRP A 164 1.76 -15.80 -3.16
N THR A 165 1.44 -14.54 -3.49
CA THR A 165 1.45 -14.03 -4.87
C THR A 165 2.80 -14.30 -5.58
N ARG A 166 3.92 -14.19 -4.86
CA ARG A 166 5.26 -14.46 -5.42
C ARG A 166 5.49 -15.95 -5.69
N HIS A 167 5.01 -16.82 -4.81
CA HIS A 167 5.14 -18.27 -5.00
C HIS A 167 4.33 -18.74 -6.21
N GLU A 168 3.10 -18.28 -6.34
CA GLU A 168 2.21 -18.71 -7.43
C GLU A 168 2.62 -18.11 -8.77
N GLY A 169 3.00 -16.83 -8.79
CA GLY A 169 3.57 -16.19 -9.98
C GLY A 169 4.94 -16.74 -10.42
N SER A 170 5.61 -17.54 -9.58
CA SER A 170 6.82 -18.28 -9.97
C SER A 170 6.52 -19.64 -10.60
N ILE A 171 5.32 -20.20 -10.38
CA ILE A 171 4.92 -21.51 -10.90
C ILE A 171 4.40 -21.37 -12.35
N GLY A 172 3.69 -20.28 -12.67
CA GLY A 172 3.17 -20.02 -14.02
C GLY A 172 4.19 -19.55 -15.09
N GLY A 173 5.48 -19.44 -14.74
CA GLY A 173 6.53 -18.95 -15.65
C GLY A 173 7.46 -20.03 -16.23
N GLY A 174 7.22 -21.31 -15.91
CA GLY A 174 8.18 -22.40 -16.14
C GLY A 174 7.95 -23.33 -17.33
N GLU A 175 6.78 -23.33 -17.98
CA GLU A 175 6.44 -24.38 -18.97
C GLU A 175 6.17 -23.84 -20.39
N ALA A 176 7.08 -23.02 -20.91
CA ALA A 176 7.08 -22.65 -22.33
C ALA A 176 8.45 -22.88 -22.97
N SER A 177 9.03 -24.07 -22.83
CA SER A 177 10.23 -24.51 -23.58
C SER A 177 10.41 -26.02 -23.49
N SER A 178 9.54 -26.81 -24.11
CA SER A 178 9.82 -28.20 -24.55
C SER A 178 8.62 -28.77 -25.31
N ASN A 179 8.32 -28.26 -26.50
CA ASN A 179 7.61 -29.08 -27.49
C ASN A 179 7.93 -28.63 -28.91
N GLU A 180 9.17 -28.86 -29.31
CA GLU A 180 9.57 -28.89 -30.71
C GLU A 180 10.52 -30.08 -30.88
N GLN A 181 9.94 -31.27 -31.03
CA GLN A 181 10.56 -32.45 -31.65
C GLN A 181 9.51 -33.57 -31.80
N ALA A 182 8.85 -33.59 -32.95
CA ALA A 182 8.40 -34.80 -33.65
C ALA A 182 8.13 -34.44 -35.12
#